data_AF-B5ZA82-F1
#
_entry.id   AF-B5ZA82-F1
#
_cell.length_a   1.000
_cell.length_b   1.000
_cell.length_c   1.000
_cell.angle_alpha   90.00
_cell.angle_beta   90.00
_cell.angle_gamma   90.00
#
_symmetry.space_group_name_H-M   'P 1'
#
loop_
_entity.id
_entity.type
_entity.pdbx_description
1 polymer ?
#
loop_
_entity_poly.entity_id
_entity_poly.type
_entity_poly.pdbx_seq_one_letter_code
_entity_poly.pdbx_strand_id
1 'polypeptide(L)'
;MNKVILTLRKKEPLDPQFQDHALKGKWKPFRECHIKPDILLVYLVKDDELILLRLGSHSELFYKPPITLKKNTTIAVNSKPL
;
A
#
# COMPACT_ATOMS: atom_id res chain seq x y z
N MET A 1 -0.90 -15.14 -3.96
CA MET A 1 -0.22 -14.27 -2.98
C MET A 1 1.03 -14.93 -2.39
N ASN A 2 0.93 -16.10 -1.75
CA ASN A 2 2.11 -16.76 -1.13
C ASN A 2 3.28 -16.98 -2.09
N LYS A 3 3.02 -17.41 -3.33
CA LYS A 3 4.07 -17.57 -4.36
C LYS A 3 4.85 -16.27 -4.59
N VAL A 4 4.14 -15.16 -4.80
CA VAL A 4 4.72 -13.82 -5.06
C VAL A 4 5.61 -13.37 -3.90
N ILE A 5 5.10 -13.47 -2.66
CA ILE A 5 5.87 -13.05 -1.47
C ILE A 5 7.13 -13.90 -1.32
N LEU A 6 7.05 -15.21 -1.53
CA LEU A 6 8.21 -16.10 -1.43
C LEU A 6 9.27 -15.79 -2.50
N THR A 7 8.84 -15.57 -3.75
CA THR A 7 9.75 -15.17 -4.85
C THR A 7 10.43 -13.84 -4.55
N LEU A 8 9.67 -12.83 -4.10
CA LEU A 8 10.21 -11.52 -3.72
C LEU A 8 11.20 -11.63 -2.54
N ARG A 9 10.91 -12.45 -1.52
CA ARG A 9 11.84 -12.68 -0.40
C ARG A 9 13.14 -13.34 -0.83
N LYS A 10 13.12 -14.18 -1.87
CA LYS A 10 14.31 -14.76 -2.48
C LYS A 10 15.07 -13.80 -3.39
N LYS A 11 14.56 -12.57 -3.58
CA LYS A 11 15.08 -11.57 -4.54
C LYS A 11 15.11 -12.11 -5.98
N GLU A 12 14.21 -13.02 -6.30
CA GLU A 12 14.02 -13.55 -7.64
C GLU A 12 13.05 -12.66 -8.42
N PRO A 13 13.20 -12.54 -9.76
CA PRO A 13 12.23 -11.83 -10.58
C PRO A 13 10.88 -12.55 -10.56
N LEU A 14 9.79 -11.77 -10.54
CA LEU A 14 8.45 -12.31 -10.67
C LEU A 14 8.17 -12.75 -12.11
N ASP A 15 7.36 -13.79 -12.28
CA ASP A 15 6.85 -14.20 -13.59
C ASP A 15 6.15 -13.01 -14.30
N PRO A 16 6.29 -12.83 -15.63
CA PRO A 16 5.71 -11.70 -16.36
C PRO A 16 4.20 -11.51 -16.16
N GLN A 17 3.47 -12.58 -15.85
CA GLN A 17 2.03 -12.54 -15.54
C GLN A 17 1.67 -11.63 -14.36
N PHE A 18 2.60 -11.41 -13.42
CA PHE A 18 2.38 -10.53 -12.26
C PHE A 18 2.61 -9.05 -12.61
N GLN A 19 3.03 -8.73 -13.85
CA GLN A 19 3.19 -7.36 -14.35
C GLN A 19 3.99 -6.46 -13.40
N ASP A 20 5.05 -7.01 -12.83
CA ASP A 20 5.88 -6.31 -11.85
C ASP A 20 6.60 -5.12 -12.48
N HIS A 21 6.42 -3.93 -11.92
CA HIS A 21 7.06 -2.72 -12.43
C HIS A 21 7.27 -1.66 -11.35
N ALA A 22 8.23 -0.77 -11.61
CA ALA A 22 8.49 0.36 -10.71
C ALA A 22 7.40 1.43 -10.85
N LEU A 23 6.91 1.92 -9.71
CA LEU A 23 6.00 3.05 -9.68
C LEU A 23 6.71 4.36 -10.02
N LYS A 24 5.94 5.32 -10.54
CA LYS A 24 6.44 6.62 -11.02
C LYS A 24 6.05 7.76 -10.07
N GLY A 25 6.72 8.91 -10.24
CA GLY A 25 6.42 10.13 -9.49
C GLY A 25 6.64 9.99 -7.98
N LYS A 26 5.67 10.45 -7.18
CA LYS A 26 5.69 10.41 -5.70
C LYS A 26 5.80 9.01 -5.09
N TRP A 27 5.56 7.98 -5.90
CA TRP A 27 5.61 6.59 -5.48
C TRP A 27 6.99 5.94 -5.71
N LYS A 28 8.01 6.69 -6.16
CA LYS A 28 9.39 6.20 -6.08
C LYS A 28 9.82 6.13 -4.60
N PRO A 29 10.58 5.10 -4.18
CA PRO A 29 11.16 4.00 -4.97
C PRO A 29 10.33 2.70 -5.00
N PHE A 30 9.02 2.76 -4.76
CA PHE A 30 8.17 1.58 -4.66
C PHE A 30 7.92 0.89 -6.01
N ARG A 31 7.56 -0.39 -5.96
CA ARG A 31 7.13 -1.23 -7.07
C ARG A 31 5.71 -1.72 -6.86
N GLU A 32 5.04 -2.09 -7.94
CA GLU A 32 3.74 -2.78 -7.88
C GLU A 32 3.69 -4.03 -8.76
N CYS A 33 2.88 -5.00 -8.35
CA CYS A 33 2.58 -6.20 -9.12
C CYS A 33 1.11 -6.65 -8.92
N HIS A 34 0.54 -7.31 -9.93
CA HIS A 34 -0.82 -7.84 -9.95
C HIS A 34 -0.88 -9.24 -9.33
N ILE A 35 -1.47 -9.39 -8.15
CA ILE A 35 -1.71 -10.70 -7.49
C ILE A 35 -2.94 -11.39 -8.10
N LYS A 36 -3.92 -10.60 -8.54
CA LYS A 36 -5.15 -10.98 -9.28
C LYS A 36 -5.46 -9.86 -10.30
N PRO A 37 -6.41 -10.04 -11.24
CA PRO A 37 -6.68 -9.03 -12.29
C PRO A 37 -6.86 -7.60 -11.78
N ASP A 38 -7.55 -7.39 -10.66
CA ASP A 38 -7.70 -6.09 -10.01
C ASP A 38 -7.24 -6.10 -8.54
N ILE A 39 -6.21 -6.89 -8.20
CA ILE A 39 -5.56 -6.80 -6.88
C ILE A 39 -4.08 -6.54 -7.09
N LEU A 40 -3.65 -5.36 -6.66
CA LEU A 40 -2.29 -4.88 -6.68
C LEU A 40 -1.63 -5.04 -5.32
N LEU A 41 -0.37 -5.45 -5.32
CA LEU A 41 0.53 -5.37 -4.19
C LEU A 41 1.56 -4.27 -4.47
N VAL A 42 1.63 -3.25 -3.61
CA VAL A 42 2.69 -2.24 -3.62
C VAL A 42 3.73 -2.60 -2.57
N TYR A 43 4.99 -2.67 -2.99
CA TYR A 43 6.08 -3.14 -2.14
C TYR A 43 7.40 -2.39 -2.41
N LEU A 44 8.37 -2.57 -1.51
CA LEU A 44 9.74 -2.10 -1.64
C LEU A 44 10.68 -3.21 -1.18
N VAL A 45 11.77 -3.42 -1.92
CA VAL A 45 12.90 -4.24 -1.47
C VAL A 45 14.05 -3.30 -1.16
N LYS A 46 14.50 -3.27 0.10
CA LYS A 46 15.58 -2.39 0.56
C LYS A 46 16.31 -3.06 1.70
N ASP A 47 17.65 -3.01 1.70
CA ASP A 47 18.50 -3.52 2.79
C ASP A 47 18.13 -4.94 3.26
N ASP A 48 17.91 -5.84 2.29
CA ASP A 48 17.47 -7.24 2.50
C ASP A 48 16.07 -7.44 3.10
N GLU A 49 15.33 -6.36 3.30
CA GLU A 49 13.95 -6.38 3.75
C GLU A 49 12.97 -6.26 2.57
N LEU A 50 11.91 -7.07 2.64
CA LEU A 50 10.73 -6.92 1.80
C LEU A 50 9.65 -6.19 2.59
N ILE A 51 9.40 -4.94 2.22
CA ILE A 51 8.39 -4.08 2.84
C ILE A 51 7.13 -4.15 1.99
N LEU A 52 6.03 -4.64 2.58
CA LEU A 52 4.71 -4.67 1.94
C LEU A 52 3.94 -3.42 2.38
N LEU A 53 3.68 -2.51 1.43
CA LEU A 53 3.10 -1.20 1.75
C LEU A 53 1.57 -1.25 1.71
N ARG A 54 1.01 -1.69 0.59
CA ARG A 54 -0.44 -1.69 0.34
C ARG A 54 -0.88 -2.91 -0.47
N LEU A 55 -2.10 -3.39 -0.21
CA LEU A 55 -2.77 -4.41 -0.99
C LEU A 55 -4.20 -3.95 -1.27
N GLY A 56 -4.62 -3.93 -2.52
CA GLY A 56 -5.98 -3.51 -2.88
C GLY A 56 -6.19 -3.37 -4.38
N SER A 57 -7.39 -2.96 -4.79
CA SER A 57 -7.70 -2.62 -6.18
C SER A 57 -7.03 -1.32 -6.62
N HIS A 58 -6.96 -1.08 -7.94
CA HIS A 58 -6.47 0.20 -8.48
C HIS A 58 -7.21 1.40 -7.85
N SER A 59 -8.54 1.29 -7.77
CA SER A 59 -9.43 2.29 -7.18
C SER A 59 -9.07 2.61 -5.73
N GLU A 60 -8.84 1.58 -4.92
CA GLU A 60 -8.50 1.74 -3.51
C GLU A 60 -7.12 2.32 -3.29
N LEU A 61 -6.15 1.95 -4.15
CA LEU A 61 -4.77 2.36 -3.96
C LEU A 61 -4.49 3.77 -4.51
N PHE A 62 -5.13 4.16 -5.61
CA PHE A 62 -4.77 5.37 -6.36
C PHE A 62 -5.88 6.41 -6.49
N TYR A 63 -7.15 6.02 -6.41
CA TYR A 63 -8.27 6.93 -6.65
C TYR A 63 -9.00 7.35 -5.36
N LYS A 64 -8.93 6.56 -4.28
CA LYS A 64 -9.43 7.02 -2.98
C LYS A 64 -8.42 8.00 -2.36
N PRO A 65 -8.81 9.26 -2.09
CA PRO A 65 -7.96 10.16 -1.31
C PRO A 65 -7.67 9.51 0.05
N PRO A 66 -6.51 9.78 0.67
CA PRO A 66 -6.21 9.26 2.00
C PRO A 66 -7.39 9.60 2.91
N ILE A 67 -7.95 8.58 3.56
CA ILE A 67 -9.04 8.75 4.50
C ILE A 67 -8.51 9.74 5.54
N THR A 68 -8.99 10.97 5.48
CA THR A 68 -8.66 11.96 6.48
C THR A 68 -9.36 11.47 7.73
N LEU A 69 -8.60 10.99 8.73
CA LEU A 69 -9.12 10.85 10.08
C LEU A 69 -9.72 12.21 10.44
N LYS A 70 -11.06 12.31 10.44
CA LYS A 70 -11.73 13.48 11.00
C LYS A 70 -11.29 13.50 12.46
N LYS A 71 -10.46 14.47 12.83
CA LYS A 71 -10.14 14.72 14.24
C LYS A 71 -11.48 14.89 14.95
N ASN A 72 -11.76 14.01 15.90
CA ASN A 72 -12.97 14.10 16.71
C ASN A 72 -12.96 15.48 17.39
N THR A 73 -13.92 16.33 17.05
CA THR A 73 -14.11 17.63 17.72
C THR A 73 -14.47 17.35 19.17
N THR A 74 -13.56 17.68 20.09
CA THR A 74 -13.87 17.74 21.52
C THR A 74 -14.96 18.78 21.73
N ILE A 75 -16.15 18.34 22.09
CA ILE A 75 -17.21 19.22 22.56
C ILE A 75 -16.79 19.63 23.98
N ALA A 76 -16.40 20.90 24.16
CA ALA A 76 -16.18 21.43 25.49
C ALA A 76 -17.52 21.39 26.24
N VAL A 77 -17.60 20.59 27.31
CA VAL A 77 -18.72 20.66 28.24
C VAL A 77 -18.57 21.95 29.03
N ASN A 78 -19.46 22.91 28.80
CA ASN A 78 -19.56 24.11 29.60
C ASN A 78 -20.15 23.74 30.97
N SER A 79 -19.27 23.45 31.92
CA SER A 79 -19.63 23.42 33.34
C SER A 79 -19.74 24.86 33.83
N LYS A 80 -20.95 25.43 33.87
CA LYS A 80 -21.22 26.60 34.71
C LYS A 80 -21.22 26.15 36.18
N PRO A 81 -20.43 26.75 37.07
CA PRO A 81 -20.59 26.50 38.50
C PRO A 81 -21.86 27.22 38.99
N LEU A 82 -22.66 26.52 39.80
CA LEU A 82 -23.61 27.13 40.73
C LEU A 82 -22.94 27.16 42.10
#